data_AF-A0A3P2EP69-F1
#
_entry.id   AF-A0A3P2EP69-F1
#
_cell.length_a   1.000
_cell.length_b   1.000
_cell.length_c   1.000
_cell.angle_alpha   90.00
_cell.angle_beta   90.00
_cell.angle_gamma   90.00
#
_symmetry.space_group_name_H-M   'P 1'
#
loop_
_entity.id
_entity.type
_entity.pdbx_description
1 polymer ?
#
loop_
_entity_poly.entity_id
_entity_poly.type
_entity_poly.pdbx_seq_one_letter_code
_entity_poly.pdbx_strand_id
1 'polypeptide(L)'
;MSLRASVASGYMYLDDVFCVDVSNEKAIDATSNALSTLNSTVTQQGKDITSNSNSITSLSNQMVNGRQNMWVRSVYNVQLANNTTEPTFSDINGKAPISIDEVPDAAKLDFASAGSYVIAHYKAFVKVNADTTITMAPGPVFLMIRAPCT
;
A
#
# COMPACT_ATOMS: atom_id res chain seq x y z
N MET A 1 -53.74 -5.87 -29.57
CA MET A 1 -53.10 -5.03 -30.60
C MET A 1 -54.15 -4.61 -31.61
N SER A 2 -54.25 -3.32 -31.98
CA SER A 2 -55.11 -2.89 -33.10
C SER A 2 -54.22 -2.65 -34.32
N LEU A 3 -54.42 -3.40 -35.39
CA LEU A 3 -53.79 -3.10 -36.66
C LEU A 3 -54.69 -2.10 -37.40
N ARG A 4 -54.24 -0.85 -37.53
CA ARG A 4 -54.97 0.19 -38.25
C ARG A 4 -54.30 0.40 -39.60
N ALA A 5 -54.97 -0.03 -40.65
CA ALA A 5 -54.60 0.26 -42.02
C ALA A 5 -55.76 1.06 -42.64
N SER A 6 -55.47 2.22 -43.21
CA SER A 6 -56.50 3.07 -43.84
C SER A 6 -55.95 3.69 -45.10
N VAL A 7 -56.74 3.65 -46.17
CA VAL A 7 -56.50 4.42 -47.40
C VAL A 7 -57.69 5.34 -47.63
N ALA A 8 -57.41 6.57 -48.05
CA ALA A 8 -58.45 7.57 -48.31
C ALA A 8 -59.25 7.27 -49.60
N SER A 9 -58.64 6.56 -50.56
CA SER A 9 -59.31 6.01 -51.76
C SER A 9 -58.45 4.91 -52.40
N GLY A 10 -59.04 3.96 -53.13
CA GLY A 10 -58.35 2.84 -53.79
C GLY A 10 -58.38 1.54 -52.97
N TYR A 11 -57.59 0.53 -53.37
CA TYR A 11 -57.52 -0.79 -52.72
C TYR A 11 -56.13 -1.06 -52.13
N MET A 12 -56.09 -1.63 -50.92
CA MET A 12 -54.91 -2.32 -50.40
C MET A 12 -55.16 -3.82 -50.49
N TYR A 13 -54.27 -4.53 -51.18
CA TYR A 13 -54.26 -5.99 -51.19
C TYR A 13 -53.18 -6.47 -50.24
N LEU A 14 -53.60 -7.22 -49.22
CA LEU A 14 -52.72 -7.90 -48.27
C LEU A 14 -52.99 -9.39 -48.49
N ASP A 15 -51.97 -10.12 -48.92
CA ASP A 15 -52.07 -11.56 -49.19
C ASP A 15 -52.06 -12.33 -47.86
N ASP A 16 -51.02 -12.09 -47.05
CA ASP A 16 -50.88 -12.64 -45.70
C ASP A 16 -50.50 -11.55 -44.69
N VAL A 17 -51.12 -11.59 -43.49
CA VAL A 17 -50.75 -10.72 -42.37
C VAL A 17 -50.74 -11.53 -41.08
N PHE A 18 -49.59 -11.57 -40.41
CA PHE A 18 -49.41 -12.24 -39.13
C PHE A 18 -49.04 -11.23 -38.04
N CYS A 19 -49.57 -11.43 -36.84
CA CYS A 19 -49.13 -10.74 -35.64
C CYS A 19 -48.59 -11.78 -34.65
N VAL A 20 -47.34 -11.60 -34.22
CA VAL A 20 -46.66 -12.49 -33.28
C VAL A 20 -46.35 -11.69 -32.02
N ASP A 21 -46.76 -12.21 -30.87
CA ASP A 21 -46.39 -11.64 -29.57
C ASP A 21 -44.97 -12.10 -29.20
N VAL A 22 -44.04 -11.16 -29.12
CA VAL A 22 -42.63 -11.39 -28.73
C VAL A 22 -42.32 -10.79 -27.35
N SER A 23 -43.34 -10.34 -26.61
CA SER A 23 -43.16 -9.63 -25.34
C SER A 23 -42.43 -10.49 -24.30
N ASN A 24 -42.78 -11.77 -24.21
CA ASN A 24 -42.14 -12.71 -23.30
C ASN A 24 -40.67 -12.99 -23.69
N GLU A 25 -40.37 -13.18 -24.96
CA GLU A 25 -39.02 -13.42 -25.45
C GLU A 25 -38.11 -12.22 -25.17
N LYS A 26 -38.56 -10.99 -25.52
CA LYS A 26 -37.80 -9.77 -25.22
C LYS A 26 -37.58 -9.55 -23.72
N ALA A 27 -38.57 -9.89 -22.89
CA ALA A 27 -38.43 -9.78 -21.44
C ALA A 27 -37.42 -10.80 -20.88
N ILE A 28 -37.40 -12.02 -21.43
CA ILE A 28 -36.43 -13.06 -21.09
C ILE A 28 -35.01 -12.60 -21.50
N ASP A 29 -34.84 -12.09 -22.71
CA ASP A 29 -33.54 -11.58 -23.18
C ASP A 29 -33.01 -10.43 -22.31
N ALA A 30 -33.88 -9.46 -22.00
CA ALA A 30 -33.53 -8.35 -21.12
C ALA A 30 -33.09 -8.85 -19.72
N THR A 31 -33.82 -9.83 -19.17
CA THR A 31 -33.50 -10.44 -17.87
C THR A 31 -32.16 -11.19 -17.92
N SER A 32 -31.91 -11.96 -18.99
CA SER A 32 -30.65 -12.67 -19.20
C SER A 32 -29.45 -11.72 -19.29
N ASN A 33 -29.59 -10.62 -20.03
CA ASN A 33 -28.55 -9.59 -20.14
C ASN A 33 -28.27 -8.90 -18.80
N ALA A 34 -29.32 -8.57 -18.04
CA ALA A 34 -29.19 -8.01 -16.70
C ALA A 34 -28.47 -9.00 -15.75
N LEU A 35 -28.80 -10.29 -15.82
CA LEU A 35 -28.16 -11.33 -15.02
C LEU A 35 -26.69 -11.52 -15.41
N SER A 36 -26.36 -11.50 -16.70
CA SER A 36 -24.98 -11.59 -17.20
C SER A 36 -24.13 -10.40 -16.73
N THR A 37 -24.71 -9.20 -16.74
CA THR A 37 -24.08 -7.97 -16.23
C THR A 37 -23.84 -8.09 -14.73
N LEU A 38 -24.85 -8.50 -13.97
CA LEU A 38 -24.72 -8.71 -12.53
C LEU A 38 -23.65 -9.77 -12.22
N ASN A 39 -23.63 -10.89 -12.94
CA ASN A 39 -22.64 -11.95 -12.74
C ASN A 39 -21.22 -11.45 -13.03
N SER A 40 -21.05 -10.64 -14.08
CA SER A 40 -19.78 -10.00 -14.41
C SER A 40 -19.33 -9.04 -13.31
N THR A 41 -20.25 -8.20 -12.81
CA THR A 41 -19.98 -7.27 -11.71
C THR A 41 -19.62 -7.99 -10.42
N VAL A 42 -20.39 -9.02 -10.02
CA VAL A 42 -20.13 -9.81 -8.81
C VAL A 42 -18.80 -10.56 -8.92
N THR A 43 -18.47 -11.07 -10.10
CA THR A 43 -17.17 -11.71 -10.35
C THR A 43 -16.03 -10.72 -10.17
N GLN A 44 -16.15 -9.50 -10.71
CA GLN A 44 -15.13 -8.46 -10.55
C GLN A 44 -15.01 -8.04 -9.08
N GLN A 45 -16.13 -7.83 -8.40
CA GLN A 45 -16.16 -7.53 -6.96
C GLN A 45 -15.47 -8.62 -6.14
N GLY A 46 -15.68 -9.90 -6.46
CA GLY A 46 -15.00 -11.01 -5.79
C GLY A 46 -13.47 -10.93 -5.93
N LYS A 47 -12.98 -10.55 -7.11
CA LYS A 47 -11.53 -10.32 -7.36
C LYS A 47 -11.00 -9.13 -6.55
N ASP A 48 -11.72 -8.02 -6.57
CA ASP A 48 -11.33 -6.80 -5.87
C ASP A 48 -11.31 -7.01 -4.35
N ILE A 49 -12.30 -7.71 -3.80
CA ILE A 49 -12.36 -8.10 -2.38
C ILE A 49 -11.17 -8.99 -2.01
N THR A 50 -10.82 -9.96 -2.87
CA THR A 50 -9.66 -10.84 -2.64
C THR A 50 -8.36 -10.03 -2.58
N SER A 51 -8.17 -9.08 -3.50
CA SER A 51 -7.03 -8.16 -3.51
C SER A 51 -6.96 -7.32 -2.22
N ASN A 52 -8.10 -6.78 -1.80
CA ASN A 52 -8.20 -6.00 -0.56
C ASN A 52 -7.90 -6.85 0.67
N SER A 53 -8.41 -8.08 0.75
CA SER A 53 -8.15 -9.03 1.85
C SER A 53 -6.66 -9.35 1.99
N ASN A 54 -5.97 -9.58 0.86
CA ASN A 54 -4.51 -9.80 0.84
C ASN A 54 -3.74 -8.57 1.34
N SER A 55 -4.17 -7.37 0.93
CA SER A 55 -3.58 -6.11 1.38
C SER A 55 -3.79 -5.88 2.88
N ILE A 56 -5.00 -6.15 3.39
CA ILE A 56 -5.32 -6.07 4.82
C ILE A 56 -4.49 -7.07 5.63
N THR A 57 -4.35 -8.32 5.16
CA THR A 57 -3.51 -9.33 5.82
C THR A 57 -2.05 -8.87 5.90
N SER A 58 -1.55 -8.28 4.82
CA SER A 58 -0.18 -7.74 4.77
C SER A 58 0.00 -6.56 5.73
N LEU A 59 -0.99 -5.67 5.81
CA LEU A 59 -0.99 -4.54 6.74
C LEU A 59 -1.09 -5.01 8.20
N SER A 60 -1.99 -5.94 8.51
CA SER A 60 -2.12 -6.52 9.85
C SER A 60 -0.80 -7.15 10.31
N ASN A 61 -0.12 -7.86 9.41
CA ASN A 61 1.18 -8.43 9.70
C ASN A 61 2.24 -7.34 10.00
N GLN A 62 2.25 -6.24 9.24
CA GLN A 62 3.17 -5.11 9.48
C GLN A 62 2.85 -4.36 10.78
N MET A 63 1.59 -4.22 11.16
CA MET A 63 1.19 -3.55 12.39
C MET A 63 1.60 -4.35 13.63
N VAL A 64 1.34 -5.66 13.62
CA VAL A 64 1.63 -6.55 14.77
C VAL A 64 3.13 -6.82 14.90
N ASN A 65 3.82 -7.02 13.78
CA ASN A 65 5.23 -7.44 13.78
C ASN A 65 6.22 -6.32 13.44
N GLY A 66 5.74 -5.09 13.19
CA GLY A 66 6.54 -4.02 12.61
C GLY A 66 6.78 -4.22 11.10
N ARG A 67 7.26 -3.15 10.45
CA ARG A 67 7.70 -3.21 9.05
C ARG A 67 8.96 -4.05 8.96
N GLN A 68 8.97 -5.04 8.07
CA GLN A 68 10.11 -5.94 7.91
C GLN A 68 11.30 -5.22 7.28
N ASN A 69 12.50 -5.64 7.68
CA ASN A 69 13.77 -5.21 7.10
C ASN A 69 14.01 -3.70 7.16
N MET A 70 13.68 -3.12 8.32
CA MET A 70 13.72 -1.69 8.55
C MET A 70 14.62 -1.34 9.74
N TRP A 71 15.24 -0.17 9.66
CA TRP A 71 16.04 0.40 10.72
C TRP A 71 15.31 1.56 11.37
N VAL A 72 15.33 1.61 12.70
CA VAL A 72 14.95 2.82 13.42
C VAL A 72 16.20 3.58 13.79
N ARG A 73 16.29 4.82 13.34
CA ARG A 73 17.38 5.76 13.66
C ARG A 73 16.91 6.72 14.74
N SER A 74 17.58 6.72 15.88
CA SER A 74 17.42 7.74 16.92
C SER A 74 18.64 8.66 16.94
N VAL A 75 18.44 9.97 16.76
CA VAL A 75 19.51 10.98 16.77
C VAL A 75 19.48 11.74 18.09
N TYR A 76 20.65 11.95 18.70
CA TYR A 76 20.79 12.70 19.94
C TYR A 76 21.76 13.87 19.74
N ASN A 77 21.37 15.05 20.22
CA ASN A 77 22.29 16.17 20.35
C ASN A 77 23.12 15.98 21.61
N VAL A 78 24.42 16.19 21.49
CA VAL A 78 25.34 16.15 22.63
C VAL A 78 25.96 17.53 22.82
N GLN A 79 25.87 18.07 24.04
CA GLN A 79 26.52 19.32 24.41
C GLN A 79 27.83 19.00 25.11
N LEU A 80 28.95 19.15 24.40
CA LEU A 80 30.29 18.93 24.94
C LEU A 80 30.82 20.23 25.56
N ALA A 81 31.57 20.12 26.66
CA ALA A 81 32.20 21.26 27.33
C ALA A 81 33.29 21.93 26.47
N ASN A 82 33.82 21.21 25.50
CA ASN A 82 34.87 21.61 24.58
C ASN A 82 34.65 20.92 23.21
N ASN A 83 34.84 21.69 22.15
CA ASN A 83 34.66 21.27 20.76
C ASN A 83 35.63 20.17 20.30
N THR A 84 36.60 19.79 21.15
CA THR A 84 37.68 18.87 20.82
C THR A 84 37.47 17.45 21.33
N THR A 85 36.43 17.21 22.13
CA THR A 85 36.16 15.88 22.69
C THR A 85 35.09 15.18 21.88
N GLU A 86 35.36 13.93 21.50
CA GLU A 86 34.41 13.09 20.77
C GLU A 86 33.21 12.71 21.67
N PRO A 87 31.96 12.89 21.20
CA PRO A 87 30.77 12.39 21.89
C PRO A 87 30.85 10.89 22.21
N THR A 88 30.35 10.49 23.39
CA THR A 88 30.30 9.09 23.86
C THR A 88 28.87 8.67 24.22
N PHE A 89 28.61 7.36 24.32
CA PHE A 89 27.29 6.85 24.74
C PHE A 89 26.88 7.27 26.16
N SER A 90 27.84 7.65 27.02
CA SER A 90 27.54 8.18 28.35
C SER A 90 26.79 9.51 28.27
N ASP A 91 27.04 10.29 27.21
CA ASP A 91 26.49 11.63 27.04
C ASP A 91 25.00 11.64 26.66
N ILE A 92 24.46 10.49 26.24
CA ILE A 92 23.03 10.32 25.90
C ILE A 92 22.21 9.68 27.02
N ASN A 93 22.83 9.31 28.15
CA ASN A 93 22.12 8.65 29.24
C ASN A 93 21.03 9.58 29.84
N GLY A 94 19.79 9.11 29.87
CA GLY A 94 18.63 9.88 30.34
C GLY A 94 18.19 11.03 29.42
N LYS A 95 18.75 11.14 28.19
CA LYS A 95 18.34 12.12 27.19
C LYS A 95 17.36 11.51 26.20
N ALA A 96 16.36 12.31 25.78
CA ALA A 96 15.46 11.93 24.71
C ALA A 96 16.12 12.20 23.34
N PRO A 97 15.85 11.36 22.32
CA PRO A 97 16.28 11.64 20.95
C PRO A 97 15.60 12.91 20.41
N ILE A 98 16.30 13.64 19.55
CA ILE A 98 15.76 14.81 18.85
C ILE A 98 14.97 14.43 17.59
N SER A 99 15.28 13.30 16.98
CA SER A 99 14.51 12.73 15.88
C SER A 99 14.56 11.20 15.92
N ILE A 100 13.45 10.59 15.52
CA ILE A 100 13.30 9.15 15.35
C ILE A 100 12.72 8.93 13.97
N ASP A 101 13.49 8.30 13.08
CA ASP A 101 13.09 8.04 11.70
C ASP A 101 13.21 6.55 11.36
N GLU A 102 12.30 6.08 10.52
CA GLU A 102 12.39 4.78 9.86
C GLU A 102 13.26 4.89 8.60
N VAL A 103 14.33 4.10 8.52
CA VAL A 103 15.26 4.06 7.39
C VAL A 103 15.11 2.72 6.65
N PRO A 104 14.62 2.73 5.40
CA PRO A 104 14.57 1.54 4.57
C PRO A 104 15.97 1.22 4.05
N ASP A 105 16.55 0.13 4.53
CA ASP A 105 17.88 -0.41 4.21
C ASP A 105 19.08 0.56 4.41
N ALA A 106 20.13 0.08 5.10
CA ALA A 106 21.21 0.90 5.66
C ALA A 106 22.19 1.48 4.62
N ALA A 107 21.94 1.32 3.32
CA ALA A 107 22.80 1.81 2.24
C ALA A 107 22.79 3.34 2.07
N LYS A 108 21.90 4.07 2.76
CA LYS A 108 21.82 5.54 2.73
C LYS A 108 21.71 6.13 4.13
N LEU A 109 22.83 6.21 4.84
CA LEU A 109 22.91 6.94 6.11
C LEU A 109 23.33 8.38 5.83
N ASP A 110 22.35 9.26 5.59
CA ASP A 110 22.56 10.70 5.40
C ASP A 110 22.41 11.46 6.72
N PHE A 111 23.48 12.17 7.10
CA PHE A 111 23.56 13.00 8.31
C PHE A 111 23.73 14.48 7.98
N ALA A 112 23.59 14.88 6.72
CA ALA A 112 23.78 16.27 6.28
C ALA A 112 22.87 17.25 7.04
N SER A 113 21.65 16.82 7.41
CA SER A 113 20.67 17.63 8.15
C SER A 113 20.85 17.61 9.67
N ALA A 114 21.66 16.71 10.23
CA ALA A 114 21.76 16.51 11.68
C ALA A 114 22.75 17.47 12.38
N GLY A 115 23.59 18.19 11.64
CA GLY A 115 24.59 19.10 12.21
C GLY A 115 25.84 18.39 12.74
N SER A 116 26.59 19.04 13.63
CA SER A 116 27.80 18.51 14.28
C SER A 116 27.49 17.97 15.68
N TYR A 117 28.32 17.06 16.21
CA TYR A 117 28.18 16.48 17.57
C TYR A 117 26.90 15.67 17.80
N VAL A 118 26.56 14.83 16.84
CA VAL A 118 25.42 13.93 16.93
C VAL A 118 25.87 12.50 17.15
N ILE A 119 25.13 11.79 18.01
CA ILE A 119 25.19 10.34 18.12
C ILE A 119 23.94 9.78 17.47
N ALA A 120 24.13 8.88 16.49
CA ALA A 120 23.04 8.14 15.88
C ALA A 120 23.05 6.70 16.37
N HIS A 121 21.94 6.29 16.96
CA HIS A 121 21.71 4.91 17.41
C HIS A 121 20.74 4.24 16.45
N TYR A 122 21.18 3.13 15.85
CA TYR A 122 20.38 2.33 14.94
C TYR A 122 19.97 1.02 15.60
N LYS A 123 18.67 0.72 15.57
CA LYS A 123 18.13 -0.59 15.96
C LYS A 123 17.42 -1.22 14.76
N ALA A 124 17.86 -2.40 14.35
CA ALA A 124 17.20 -3.17 13.31
C ALA A 124 16.00 -3.94 13.88
N PHE A 125 14.88 -3.95 13.15
CA PHE A 125 13.75 -4.84 13.40
C PHE A 125 13.68 -5.87 12.28
N VAL A 126 14.08 -7.10 12.58
CA VAL A 126 14.22 -8.18 11.59
C VAL A 126 13.40 -9.39 12.03
N LYS A 127 12.52 -9.86 11.15
CA LYS A 127 11.78 -11.12 11.33
C LYS A 127 12.60 -12.25 10.71
N VAL A 128 13.07 -13.17 11.54
CA VAL A 128 13.91 -14.31 11.13
C VAL A 128 13.02 -15.54 10.97
N ASN A 129 12.94 -16.10 9.76
CA ASN A 129 12.19 -17.33 9.48
C ASN A 129 13.14 -18.38 8.88
N ALA A 130 13.00 -19.64 9.32
CA ALA A 130 13.71 -20.87 8.88
C ALA A 130 15.25 -20.83 8.93
N ASP A 131 15.90 -19.81 8.38
CA ASP A 131 17.33 -19.55 8.50
C ASP A 131 17.57 -18.48 9.57
N THR A 132 18.27 -18.87 10.63
CA THR A 132 18.41 -18.16 11.91
C THR A 132 19.41 -17.00 11.89
N THR A 133 19.92 -16.63 10.72
CA THR A 133 21.04 -15.69 10.59
C THR A 133 20.61 -14.36 9.99
N ILE A 134 21.02 -13.27 10.64
CA ILE A 134 20.92 -11.91 10.12
C ILE A 134 22.33 -11.51 9.72
N THR A 135 22.59 -11.34 8.42
CA THR A 135 23.89 -10.86 7.93
C THR A 135 23.96 -9.36 8.10
N MET A 136 24.71 -8.89 9.09
CA MET A 136 25.00 -7.47 9.32
C MET A 136 26.48 -7.23 9.02
N ALA A 137 26.80 -6.42 8.01
CA ALA A 137 28.18 -5.99 7.74
C ALA A 137 28.21 -4.50 7.35
N PRO A 138 29.14 -3.64 7.85
CA PRO A 138 30.26 -3.92 8.77
C PRO A 138 30.20 -3.21 10.16
N GLY A 139 30.54 -3.95 11.22
CA GLY A 139 31.00 -3.45 12.54
C GLY A 139 30.04 -3.62 13.74
N PRO A 140 30.48 -4.10 14.94
CA PRO A 140 29.61 -4.70 15.96
C PRO A 140 28.68 -3.72 16.69
N VAL A 141 28.95 -2.42 16.62
CA VAL A 141 28.05 -1.34 17.05
C VAL A 141 28.35 -0.19 16.09
N PHE A 142 27.45 0.10 15.14
CA PHE A 142 27.66 1.18 14.19
C PHE A 142 27.47 2.53 14.90
N LEU A 143 28.57 3.05 15.45
CA LEU A 143 28.70 4.38 16.03
C LEU A 143 29.42 5.26 15.00
N MET A 144 28.67 6.08 14.25
CA MET A 144 29.25 7.18 13.48
C MET A 144 29.17 8.45 14.33
N ILE A 145 30.30 8.85 14.90
CA ILE A 145 30.46 10.14 15.57
C ILE A 145 30.98 11.14 14.52
N ARG A 146 30.27 12.26 14.36
CA ARG A 146 30.74 13.37 13.52
C ARG A 146 31.46 14.39 14.41
N ALA A 147 32.80 14.34 14.36
CA ALA A 147 33.70 15.36 14.88
C ALA A 147 33.52 16.71 14.13
N PRO A 148 33.94 17.86 14.68
CA PRO A 148 33.81 19.15 14.01
C PRO A 148 34.58 19.17 12.68
N CYS A 149 33.99 19.82 11.67
CA CYS A 149 34.74 20.31 10.53
C CYS A 149 35.46 21.58 10.99
N THR A 150 36.79 21.62 10.88
CA THR A 150 37.54 22.89 10.85
C THR A 150 37.09 23.73 9.67
#